data_AF-A0A3M7DCU7-F1
#
_entry.id   AF-A0A3M7DCU7-F1
#
_cell.length_a   1.000
_cell.length_b   1.000
_cell.length_c   1.000
_cell.angle_alpha   90.00
_cell.angle_beta   90.00
_cell.angle_gamma   90.00
#
_symmetry.space_group_name_H-M   'P 1'
#
loop_
_entity.id
_entity.type
_entity.pdbx_description
1 polymer ?
#
loop_
_entity_poly.entity_id
_entity_poly.type
_entity_poly.pdbx_seq_one_letter_code
_entity_poly.pdbx_strand_id
1 'polypeptide(L)'
;MDYLIRFVQQHETFRRPEIESLADLAGYSLEWLSYSDHSPFAIVRFKHQEITDAAIQTVIQRSILCDQTYELWGTVGGSNYDLLRQDITSRTQHLWPHYRTSSFRFTVDSYHGKLSLAEQRDLIESFDFMSFEGPVRMKNPDQHFTIFEDYELDAKLPYHLYFGRLIGEGGRKAINMYNLKKRSYIATTSMDAELSLITANLTQAGPGKLAYDPFMGTGSFPLACAHFGAVVFGSDLDGRSIRGKGSRSVRNNFHQYHTAHLYLGGFIADLTNSPLRTSTFPHSPDPTDNNQDKDEKNSHLQPPLDAILCDPPYGVREGLKVLGSTRAHLHEVVHLADGTPAHLQANYLPPKRPYSLVRMLEDILEFAAERLCEGSGRLGLWMPVAGAVGVSEGEGEGGVGEEDQLSRQEQPPPPPAASSGEKVSPSPTADPSPAVDPPKSSPENQPPPTEAVEQEDQEIIPIPTHPALRLAHTSQQDFNKWSRRLLIYVRLPETEVPAEEIRMFRRKRAERERQEREERVREREWEWSGKTDVQQGGGGEGGEGAQVSGDREGEGEGMRKGRKKGGQTADELNAFRKRYFQGFREV
;
A
#
# COMPACT_ATOMS: atom_id res chain seq x y z
N MET A 1 -7.15 30.64 13.05
CA MET A 1 -8.42 30.04 12.59
C MET A 1 -8.27 28.53 12.57
N ASP A 2 -9.35 27.79 12.83
CA ASP A 2 -9.37 26.32 12.80
C ASP A 2 -10.01 25.84 11.50
N TYR A 3 -9.63 24.66 11.05
CA TYR A 3 -10.11 24.07 9.81
C TYR A 3 -10.65 22.67 10.07
N LEU A 4 -11.79 22.38 9.46
CA LEU A 4 -12.42 21.06 9.46
C LEU A 4 -12.02 20.32 8.18
N ILE A 5 -11.44 19.15 8.32
CA ILE A 5 -11.19 18.23 7.22
C ILE A 5 -12.28 17.17 7.22
N ARG A 6 -12.90 16.97 6.07
CA ARG A 6 -13.81 15.86 5.77
C ARG A 6 -13.04 14.80 4.98
N PHE A 7 -12.69 13.70 5.62
CA PHE A 7 -12.05 12.55 5.00
C PHE A 7 -13.05 11.60 4.36
N VAL A 8 -12.59 10.77 3.43
CA VAL A 8 -13.31 9.54 3.09
C VAL A 8 -13.09 8.47 4.14
N GLN A 9 -14.08 7.60 4.32
CA GLN A 9 -14.01 6.55 5.33
C GLN A 9 -13.28 5.29 4.83
N GLN A 10 -12.02 5.48 4.42
CA GLN A 10 -11.11 4.44 3.93
C GLN A 10 -9.67 4.76 4.34
N HIS A 11 -8.83 3.73 4.47
CA HIS A 11 -7.39 3.86 4.73
C HIS A 11 -7.08 4.83 5.89
N GLU A 12 -7.78 4.67 7.00
CA GLU A 12 -7.72 5.49 8.22
C GLU A 12 -6.28 5.79 8.64
N THR A 13 -5.44 4.75 8.68
CA THR A 13 -4.02 4.84 9.07
C THR A 13 -3.15 5.68 8.13
N PHE A 14 -3.66 6.06 6.95
CA PHE A 14 -2.97 6.89 5.95
C PHE A 14 -3.44 8.35 5.97
N ARG A 15 -4.58 8.68 6.61
CA ARG A 15 -5.18 10.03 6.56
C ARG A 15 -4.25 11.10 7.13
N ARG A 16 -3.81 10.92 8.37
CA ARG A 16 -2.90 11.87 9.02
C ARG A 16 -1.56 11.95 8.31
N PRO A 17 -0.87 10.83 8.01
CA PRO A 17 0.37 10.86 7.25
C PRO A 17 0.26 11.62 5.92
N GLU A 18 -0.83 11.43 5.18
CA GLU A 18 -1.01 12.13 3.89
C GLU A 18 -1.10 13.64 4.12
N ILE A 19 -1.99 14.10 5.01
CA ILE A 19 -2.17 15.53 5.28
C ILE A 19 -0.90 16.17 5.84
N GLU A 20 -0.20 15.50 6.75
CA GLU A 20 1.07 15.98 7.30
C GLU A 20 2.15 16.08 6.21
N SER A 21 2.25 15.07 5.32
CA SER A 21 3.20 15.09 4.20
C SER A 21 2.89 16.17 3.16
N LEU A 22 1.61 16.46 2.93
CA LEU A 22 1.15 17.51 2.01
C LEU A 22 1.40 18.90 2.56
N ALA A 23 1.14 19.11 3.86
CA ALA A 23 1.45 20.36 4.53
C ALA A 23 2.96 20.63 4.48
N ASP A 24 3.78 19.63 4.81
CA ASP A 24 5.24 19.72 4.77
C ASP A 24 5.75 20.04 3.35
N LEU A 25 5.21 19.38 2.31
CA LEU A 25 5.58 19.70 0.93
C LEU A 25 5.26 21.15 0.55
N ALA A 26 4.15 21.70 1.04
CA ALA A 26 3.75 23.08 0.81
C ALA A 26 4.48 24.08 1.72
N GLY A 27 5.38 23.62 2.60
CA GLY A 27 6.13 24.46 3.54
C GLY A 27 5.35 24.89 4.78
N TYR A 28 4.29 24.15 5.14
CA TYR A 28 3.47 24.42 6.31
C TYR A 28 3.57 23.31 7.36
N SER A 29 3.33 23.69 8.61
CA SER A 29 3.10 22.73 9.69
C SER A 29 1.70 22.93 10.27
N LEU A 30 1.13 21.84 10.77
CA LEU A 30 -0.21 21.83 11.36
C LEU A 30 -0.21 21.11 12.70
N GLU A 31 -1.25 21.39 13.47
CA GLU A 31 -1.60 20.79 14.74
C GLU A 31 -2.96 20.11 14.59
N TRP A 32 -3.06 18.86 15.05
CA TRP A 32 -4.34 18.15 15.12
C TRP A 32 -5.03 18.51 16.44
N LEU A 33 -6.17 19.19 16.34
CA LEU A 33 -7.00 19.55 17.48
C LEU A 33 -8.02 18.46 17.81
N SER A 34 -8.49 17.74 16.78
CA SER A 34 -9.38 16.58 16.91
C SER A 34 -9.15 15.63 15.74
N TYR A 35 -9.12 14.33 16.01
CA TYR A 35 -9.02 13.27 15.01
C TYR A 35 -9.58 11.96 15.58
N SER A 36 -10.27 11.19 14.75
CA SER A 36 -10.74 9.84 15.08
C SER A 36 -10.69 8.98 13.82
N ASP A 37 -10.30 7.71 13.96
CA ASP A 37 -10.40 6.75 12.85
C ASP A 37 -11.87 6.35 12.58
N HIS A 38 -12.77 6.57 13.55
CA HIS A 38 -14.20 6.22 13.45
C HIS A 38 -15.08 7.37 12.94
N SER A 39 -14.53 8.57 12.83
CA SER A 39 -15.22 9.73 12.27
C SER A 39 -14.47 10.22 11.03
N PRO A 40 -15.19 10.67 9.98
CA PRO A 40 -14.54 11.28 8.84
C PRO A 40 -14.11 12.72 9.12
N PHE A 41 -14.48 13.29 10.27
CA PHE A 41 -14.20 14.66 10.62
C PHE A 41 -12.93 14.77 11.47
N ALA A 42 -12.06 15.71 11.10
CA ALA A 42 -10.92 16.10 11.89
C ALA A 42 -10.81 17.62 11.94
N ILE A 43 -10.26 18.14 13.03
CA ILE A 43 -10.01 19.57 13.19
C ILE A 43 -8.50 19.79 13.24
N VAL A 44 -8.01 20.70 12.41
CA VAL A 44 -6.61 21.09 12.35
C VAL A 44 -6.43 22.59 12.49
N ARG A 45 -5.23 22.98 12.94
CA ARG A 45 -4.78 24.37 12.97
C ARG A 45 -3.40 24.46 12.32
N PHE A 46 -3.25 25.33 11.33
CA PHE A 46 -1.93 25.62 10.75
C PHE A 46 -1.12 26.49 11.71
N LYS A 47 0.15 26.14 11.94
CA LYS A 47 1.07 26.89 12.81
C LYS A 47 1.68 28.07 12.05
N HIS A 48 0.81 28.93 11.53
CA HIS A 48 1.18 30.14 10.80
C HIS A 48 0.26 31.26 11.25
N GLN A 49 0.81 32.47 11.45
CA GLN A 49 0.05 33.59 12.01
C GLN A 49 -1.11 34.00 11.09
N GLU A 50 -0.86 34.02 9.78
CA GLU A 50 -1.86 34.26 8.74
C GLU A 50 -1.65 33.27 7.59
N ILE A 51 -2.62 32.42 7.32
CA ILE A 51 -2.61 31.49 6.18
C ILE A 51 -3.78 31.82 5.26
N THR A 52 -3.55 31.84 3.95
CA THR A 52 -4.58 32.18 2.96
C THR A 52 -5.35 30.94 2.52
N ASP A 53 -6.59 31.12 2.05
CA ASP A 53 -7.39 30.05 1.44
C ASP A 53 -6.62 29.34 0.31
N ALA A 54 -5.91 30.10 -0.53
CA ALA A 54 -5.11 29.56 -1.64
C ALA A 54 -3.95 28.66 -1.16
N ALA A 55 -3.32 29.00 -0.03
CA ALA A 55 -2.28 28.16 0.57
C ALA A 55 -2.84 26.82 1.06
N ILE A 56 -4.01 26.84 1.72
CA ILE A 56 -4.67 25.62 2.20
C ILE A 56 -5.16 24.78 1.02
N GLN A 57 -5.74 25.41 0.01
CA GLN A 57 -6.07 24.74 -1.26
C GLN A 57 -4.83 24.05 -1.85
N THR A 58 -3.68 24.71 -1.85
CA THR A 58 -2.41 24.13 -2.34
C THR A 58 -2.01 22.88 -1.56
N VAL A 59 -2.23 22.85 -0.24
CA VAL A 59 -1.97 21.68 0.60
C VAL A 59 -2.90 20.52 0.20
N ILE A 60 -4.21 20.77 0.10
CA ILE A 60 -5.21 19.70 0.03
C ILE A 60 -5.58 19.29 -1.39
N GLN A 61 -5.34 20.12 -2.42
CA GLN A 61 -5.78 19.91 -3.81
C GLN A 61 -5.32 18.57 -4.44
N ARG A 62 -4.27 17.97 -3.88
CA ARG A 62 -3.72 16.70 -4.34
C ARG A 62 -3.92 15.54 -3.36
N SER A 63 -4.55 15.79 -2.20
CA SER A 63 -4.87 14.72 -1.24
C SER A 63 -5.82 13.72 -1.86
N ILE A 64 -5.53 12.45 -1.62
CA ILE A 64 -6.39 11.36 -2.04
C ILE A 64 -7.37 11.03 -0.93
N LEU A 65 -7.05 11.16 0.35
CA LEU A 65 -7.93 10.74 1.44
C LEU A 65 -8.82 11.86 1.98
N CYS A 66 -8.44 13.12 1.81
CA CYS A 66 -9.32 14.26 2.05
C CYS A 66 -10.34 14.37 0.92
N ASP A 67 -11.61 14.40 1.28
CA ASP A 67 -12.66 14.79 0.35
C ASP A 67 -12.65 16.31 0.20
N GLN A 68 -12.82 17.03 1.32
CA GLN A 68 -12.92 18.49 1.33
C GLN A 68 -12.38 19.08 2.64
N THR A 69 -11.93 20.33 2.58
CA THR A 69 -11.46 21.11 3.73
C THR A 69 -12.24 22.41 3.85
N TYR A 70 -12.57 22.78 5.08
CA TYR A 70 -13.44 23.89 5.43
C TYR A 70 -12.79 24.78 6.49
N GLU A 71 -13.01 26.08 6.40
CA GLU A 71 -12.79 27.00 7.51
C GLU A 71 -13.90 26.76 8.53
N LEU A 72 -13.52 26.41 9.77
CA LEU A 72 -14.46 25.99 10.80
C LEU A 72 -15.12 27.20 11.46
N TRP A 73 -16.40 27.42 11.15
CA TRP A 73 -17.17 28.56 11.63
C TRP A 73 -17.97 28.25 12.89
N GLY A 74 -18.36 26.98 13.10
CA GLY A 74 -19.00 26.55 14.33
C GLY A 74 -18.84 25.06 14.60
N THR A 75 -18.82 24.69 15.88
CA THR A 75 -18.71 23.30 16.34
C THR A 75 -19.36 23.14 17.70
N VAL A 76 -20.26 22.17 17.86
CA VAL A 76 -20.86 21.83 19.15
C VAL A 76 -21.01 20.32 19.30
N GLY A 77 -20.76 19.83 20.51
CA GLY A 77 -21.14 18.46 20.88
C GLY A 77 -22.66 18.36 21.08
N GLY A 78 -23.21 17.21 20.71
CA GLY A 78 -24.64 16.92 20.69
C GLY A 78 -25.34 17.42 19.42
N SER A 79 -26.67 17.44 19.48
CA SER A 79 -27.57 17.71 18.34
C SER A 79 -28.31 19.06 18.43
N ASN A 80 -27.82 19.97 19.27
CA ASN A 80 -28.51 21.24 19.52
C ASN A 80 -28.09 22.34 18.53
N TYR A 81 -28.96 22.59 17.56
CA TYR A 81 -28.78 23.62 16.54
C TYR A 81 -28.78 25.07 17.07
N ASP A 82 -29.47 25.35 18.18
CA ASP A 82 -29.41 26.69 18.80
C ASP A 82 -28.03 26.98 19.37
N LEU A 83 -27.40 25.98 20.00
CA LEU A 83 -26.02 26.11 20.48
C LEU A 83 -25.05 26.28 19.32
N LEU A 84 -25.26 25.56 18.21
CA LEU A 84 -24.45 25.74 17.00
C LEU A 84 -24.57 27.18 16.47
N ARG A 85 -25.79 27.73 16.36
CA ARG A 85 -26.02 29.12 15.92
C ARG A 85 -25.30 30.14 16.82
N GLN A 86 -25.35 29.94 18.13
CA GLN A 86 -24.65 30.80 19.09
C GLN A 86 -23.12 30.74 18.90
N ASP A 87 -22.57 29.53 18.74
CA ASP A 87 -21.13 29.34 18.50
C ASP A 87 -20.70 29.99 17.17
N ILE A 88 -21.44 29.78 16.08
CA ILE A 88 -21.18 30.41 14.77
C ILE A 88 -21.15 31.94 14.88
N THR A 89 -22.17 32.51 15.53
CA THR A 89 -22.29 33.96 15.72
C THR A 89 -21.09 34.49 16.50
N SER A 90 -20.75 33.85 17.62
CA SER A 90 -19.63 34.28 18.47
C SER A 90 -18.30 34.25 17.73
N ARG A 91 -18.07 33.22 16.90
CA ARG A 91 -16.81 33.00 16.18
C ARG A 91 -16.67 33.87 14.94
N THR A 92 -17.75 34.08 14.19
CA THR A 92 -17.63 34.51 12.78
C THR A 92 -18.48 35.70 12.38
N GLN A 93 -19.30 36.29 13.27
CA GLN A 93 -20.15 37.45 12.91
C GLN A 93 -19.35 38.62 12.30
N HIS A 94 -18.09 38.79 12.71
CA HIS A 94 -17.20 39.82 12.20
C HIS A 94 -16.73 39.57 10.76
N LEU A 95 -16.83 38.33 10.27
CA LEU A 95 -16.47 37.93 8.91
C LEU A 95 -17.63 38.11 7.93
N TRP A 96 -18.89 37.97 8.38
CA TRP A 96 -20.08 37.99 7.51
C TRP A 96 -20.18 39.21 6.58
N PRO A 97 -19.80 40.44 6.96
CA PRO A 97 -19.82 41.58 6.04
C PRO A 97 -19.00 41.38 4.77
N HIS A 98 -17.91 40.61 4.82
CA HIS A 98 -17.06 40.32 3.65
C HIS A 98 -17.75 39.43 2.61
N TYR A 99 -18.77 38.68 3.02
CA TYR A 99 -19.47 37.70 2.18
C TYR A 99 -20.92 38.08 1.90
N ARG A 100 -21.42 39.20 2.46
CA ARG A 100 -22.83 39.58 2.43
C ARG A 100 -23.45 39.53 1.03
N THR A 101 -22.74 40.03 0.02
CA THR A 101 -23.23 40.14 -1.36
C THR A 101 -22.70 39.05 -2.29
N SER A 102 -21.85 38.15 -1.80
CA SER A 102 -21.27 37.06 -2.57
C SER A 102 -22.34 36.07 -2.98
N SER A 103 -22.23 35.48 -4.18
CA SER A 103 -23.12 34.37 -4.50
C SER A 103 -22.80 33.16 -3.61
N PHE A 104 -23.83 32.49 -3.10
CA PHE A 104 -23.62 31.44 -2.11
C PHE A 104 -24.51 30.21 -2.31
N ARG A 105 -24.12 29.10 -1.67
CA ARG A 105 -24.97 27.93 -1.45
C ARG A 105 -24.75 27.34 -0.07
N PHE A 106 -25.77 26.68 0.44
CA PHE A 106 -25.67 25.82 1.62
C PHE A 106 -25.88 24.37 1.20
N THR A 107 -25.20 23.45 1.88
CA THR A 107 -25.44 22.01 1.78
C THR A 107 -25.45 21.38 3.17
N VAL A 108 -25.99 20.18 3.27
CA VAL A 108 -25.97 19.37 4.49
C VAL A 108 -25.22 18.06 4.20
N ASP A 109 -24.26 17.70 5.05
CA ASP A 109 -23.55 16.42 5.06
C ASP A 109 -23.85 15.70 6.37
N SER A 110 -24.77 14.73 6.30
CA SER A 110 -25.17 13.90 7.44
C SER A 110 -24.45 12.56 7.36
N TYR A 111 -23.33 12.40 8.07
CA TYR A 111 -22.56 11.16 8.09
C TYR A 111 -23.25 10.14 9.00
N HIS A 112 -23.52 8.93 8.47
CA HIS A 112 -24.37 7.89 9.08
C HIS A 112 -25.82 8.28 9.39
N GLY A 113 -26.17 9.56 9.27
CA GLY A 113 -27.54 10.05 9.32
C GLY A 113 -28.23 10.05 7.96
N LYS A 114 -29.52 10.36 7.98
CA LYS A 114 -30.31 10.63 6.77
C LYS A 114 -31.36 11.68 7.05
N LEU A 115 -31.23 12.81 6.36
CA LEU A 115 -32.26 13.85 6.30
C LEU A 115 -32.96 13.81 4.95
N SER A 116 -34.28 13.93 4.95
CA SER A 116 -35.07 14.18 3.76
C SER A 116 -34.76 15.55 3.16
N LEU A 117 -35.09 15.76 1.88
CA LEU A 117 -34.89 17.06 1.22
C LEU A 117 -35.67 18.19 1.90
N ALA A 118 -36.85 17.89 2.47
CA ALA A 118 -37.63 18.86 3.21
C ALA A 118 -36.91 19.25 4.50
N GLU A 119 -36.41 18.29 5.27
CA GLU A 119 -35.65 18.55 6.50
C GLU A 119 -34.35 19.30 6.22
N GLN A 120 -33.62 18.94 5.15
CA GLN A 120 -32.43 19.67 4.75
C GLN A 120 -32.73 21.12 4.39
N ARG A 121 -33.84 21.37 3.66
CA ARG A 121 -34.25 22.75 3.33
C ARG A 121 -34.62 23.52 4.58
N ASP A 122 -35.45 22.97 5.45
CA ASP A 122 -35.90 23.63 6.67
C ASP A 122 -34.70 23.92 7.61
N LEU A 123 -33.72 23.01 7.66
CA LEU A 123 -32.46 23.21 8.36
C LEU A 123 -31.65 24.36 7.75
N ILE A 124 -31.47 24.39 6.42
CA ILE A 124 -30.76 25.48 5.74
C ILE A 124 -31.46 26.83 5.96
N GLU A 125 -32.79 26.88 5.89
CA GLU A 125 -33.57 28.09 6.15
C GLU A 125 -33.38 28.61 7.57
N SER A 126 -33.12 27.73 8.54
CA SER A 126 -32.81 28.13 9.93
C SER A 126 -31.48 28.90 10.11
N PHE A 127 -30.69 29.07 9.05
CA PHE A 127 -29.46 29.86 9.04
C PHE A 127 -29.65 31.30 8.51
N ASP A 128 -30.90 31.75 8.34
CA ASP A 128 -31.25 33.10 7.89
C ASP A 128 -30.64 34.23 8.75
N PHE A 129 -30.35 33.95 10.03
CA PHE A 129 -29.73 34.89 10.97
C PHE A 129 -28.39 35.48 10.47
N MET A 130 -27.69 34.78 9.57
CA MET A 130 -26.46 35.26 8.95
C MET A 130 -26.68 36.44 7.98
N SER A 131 -27.93 36.62 7.52
CA SER A 131 -28.36 37.76 6.69
C SER A 131 -27.52 37.99 5.43
N PHE A 132 -27.18 36.91 4.71
CA PHE A 132 -26.55 37.02 3.40
C PHE A 132 -27.58 37.46 2.34
N GLU A 133 -27.21 38.46 1.55
CA GLU A 133 -28.07 39.14 0.56
C GLU A 133 -27.69 38.78 -0.89
N GLY A 134 -26.55 38.12 -1.09
CA GLY A 134 -26.08 37.71 -2.41
C GLY A 134 -26.96 36.64 -3.08
N PRO A 135 -26.80 36.42 -4.39
CA PRO A 135 -27.65 35.47 -5.11
C PRO A 135 -27.31 34.01 -4.78
N VAL A 136 -28.31 33.18 -4.54
CA VAL A 136 -28.12 31.73 -4.34
C VAL A 136 -27.73 31.06 -5.67
N ARG A 137 -26.58 30.38 -5.71
CA ARG A 137 -26.08 29.66 -6.90
C ARG A 137 -25.73 28.22 -6.57
N MET A 138 -26.48 27.27 -7.14
CA MET A 138 -26.24 25.84 -6.88
C MET A 138 -24.96 25.28 -7.53
N LYS A 139 -24.46 25.94 -8.58
CA LYS A 139 -23.23 25.58 -9.29
C LYS A 139 -22.26 26.75 -9.26
N ASN A 140 -21.00 26.47 -8.95
CA ASN A 140 -19.91 27.44 -8.89
C ASN A 140 -20.29 28.74 -8.13
N PRO A 141 -20.82 28.65 -6.89
CA PRO A 141 -21.01 29.84 -6.06
C PRO A 141 -19.66 30.43 -5.66
N ASP A 142 -19.65 31.71 -5.28
CA ASP A 142 -18.46 32.33 -4.70
C ASP A 142 -18.18 31.75 -3.30
N GLN A 143 -19.24 31.43 -2.54
CA GLN A 143 -19.15 30.84 -1.20
C GLN A 143 -20.01 29.57 -1.08
N HIS A 144 -19.42 28.53 -0.52
CA HIS A 144 -20.15 27.29 -0.22
C HIS A 144 -20.03 27.00 1.27
N PHE A 145 -21.16 27.01 1.96
CA PHE A 145 -21.28 26.65 3.36
C PHE A 145 -21.86 25.25 3.51
N THR A 146 -21.36 24.49 4.47
CA THR A 146 -21.85 23.14 4.77
C THR A 146 -22.18 23.02 6.24
N ILE A 147 -23.36 22.47 6.53
CA ILE A 147 -23.79 22.02 7.85
C ILE A 147 -23.49 20.54 7.92
N PHE A 148 -22.75 20.12 8.94
CA PHE A 148 -22.36 18.73 9.12
C PHE A 148 -23.05 18.16 10.35
N GLU A 149 -23.55 16.94 10.20
CA GLU A 149 -24.05 16.12 11.29
C GLU A 149 -23.22 14.84 11.35
N ASP A 150 -22.62 14.58 12.50
CA ASP A 150 -21.90 13.33 12.77
C ASP A 150 -22.75 12.45 13.69
N TYR A 151 -23.14 11.28 13.17
CA TYR A 151 -23.95 10.31 13.89
C TYR A 151 -23.11 9.09 14.27
N GLU A 152 -23.35 8.56 15.46
CA GLU A 152 -23.00 7.17 15.73
C GLU A 152 -23.84 6.26 14.82
N LEU A 153 -23.31 5.07 14.51
CA LEU A 153 -24.04 4.11 13.68
C LEU A 153 -25.41 3.79 14.33
N ASP A 154 -26.47 3.85 13.53
CA ASP A 154 -27.86 3.64 13.95
C ASP A 154 -28.42 4.62 14.98
N ALA A 155 -27.70 5.70 15.31
CA ALA A 155 -28.21 6.75 16.21
C ALA A 155 -29.28 7.61 15.53
N LYS A 156 -30.27 8.04 16.33
CA LYS A 156 -31.36 8.90 15.85
C LYS A 156 -30.99 10.38 15.78
N LEU A 157 -30.02 10.80 16.58
CA LEU A 157 -29.59 12.19 16.70
C LEU A 157 -28.07 12.23 16.53
N PRO A 158 -27.53 13.29 15.90
CA PRO A 158 -26.09 13.45 15.81
C PRO A 158 -25.49 13.69 17.19
N TYR A 159 -24.29 13.16 17.40
CA TYR A 159 -23.52 13.42 18.62
C TYR A 159 -22.58 14.62 18.46
N HIS A 160 -22.42 15.13 17.23
CA HIS A 160 -21.65 16.33 16.96
C HIS A 160 -22.17 17.08 15.73
N LEU A 161 -22.16 18.41 15.80
CA LEU A 161 -22.52 19.29 14.70
C LEU A 161 -21.36 20.22 14.34
N TYR A 162 -21.16 20.45 13.05
CA TYR A 162 -20.19 21.43 12.56
C TYR A 162 -20.83 22.35 11.52
N PHE A 163 -20.25 23.55 11.37
CA PHE A 163 -20.56 24.47 10.29
C PHE A 163 -19.27 25.02 9.71
N GLY A 164 -19.11 24.94 8.39
CA GLY A 164 -17.88 25.35 7.73
C GLY A 164 -18.08 26.02 6.38
N ARG A 165 -17.14 26.89 6.03
CA ARG A 165 -17.02 27.50 4.69
C ARG A 165 -16.00 26.72 3.88
N LEU A 166 -16.38 26.22 2.71
CA LEU A 166 -15.50 25.40 1.87
C LEU A 166 -14.25 26.20 1.47
N ILE A 167 -13.09 25.62 1.73
CA ILE A 167 -11.80 26.15 1.29
C ILE A 167 -11.34 25.42 0.02
N GLY A 168 -11.44 24.10 -0.03
CA GLY A 168 -11.09 23.35 -1.24
C GLY A 168 -11.40 21.87 -1.16
N GLU A 169 -11.19 21.21 -2.29
CA GLU A 169 -11.48 19.78 -2.50
C GLU A 169 -10.18 19.00 -2.75
N GLY A 170 -10.17 17.73 -2.33
CA GLY A 170 -9.07 16.81 -2.60
C GLY A 170 -8.95 16.39 -4.07
N GLY A 171 -7.82 15.79 -4.41
CA GLY A 171 -7.42 15.32 -5.73
C GLY A 171 -7.98 13.94 -6.13
N ARG A 172 -9.04 13.45 -5.47
CA ARG A 172 -9.57 12.07 -5.63
C ARG A 172 -9.95 11.65 -7.05
N LYS A 173 -10.21 12.62 -7.93
CA LYS A 173 -10.48 12.38 -9.36
C LYS A 173 -9.35 11.61 -10.05
N ALA A 174 -8.11 11.71 -9.54
CA ALA A 174 -6.95 10.97 -10.04
C ALA A 174 -7.10 9.44 -9.93
N ILE A 175 -7.77 8.92 -8.89
CA ILE A 175 -7.99 7.47 -8.72
C ILE A 175 -8.71 6.90 -9.95
N ASN A 176 -9.76 7.57 -10.38
CA ASN A 176 -10.58 7.15 -11.53
C ASN A 176 -9.87 7.31 -12.88
N MET A 177 -8.90 8.23 -12.96
CA MET A 177 -8.03 8.41 -14.13
C MET A 177 -7.07 7.22 -14.27
N TYR A 178 -6.43 6.80 -13.17
CA TYR A 178 -5.41 5.75 -13.17
C TYR A 178 -5.93 4.33 -12.90
N ASN A 179 -7.25 4.17 -12.80
CA ASN A 179 -7.91 2.89 -12.57
C ASN A 179 -7.36 1.80 -13.50
N LEU A 180 -6.93 0.68 -12.92
CA LEU A 180 -6.27 -0.42 -13.64
C LEU A 180 -7.13 -1.00 -14.77
N LYS A 181 -8.46 -0.98 -14.65
CA LYS A 181 -9.39 -1.45 -15.71
C LYS A 181 -9.31 -0.61 -16.99
N LYS A 182 -8.86 0.65 -16.89
CA LYS A 182 -8.72 1.59 -18.01
C LYS A 182 -7.28 1.69 -18.52
N ARG A 183 -6.31 1.11 -17.82
CA ARG A 183 -4.88 1.23 -18.17
C ARG A 183 -4.53 0.27 -19.30
N SER A 184 -3.85 0.78 -20.33
CA SER A 184 -3.50 0.01 -21.53
C SER A 184 -2.60 -1.19 -21.25
N TYR A 185 -1.73 -1.06 -20.24
CA TYR A 185 -0.80 -2.12 -19.86
C TYR A 185 -0.75 -2.31 -18.34
N ILE A 186 -1.07 -3.53 -17.92
CA ILE A 186 -1.05 -4.02 -16.54
C ILE A 186 -0.45 -5.44 -16.51
N ALA A 187 -0.04 -5.84 -15.32
CA ALA A 187 0.34 -7.20 -14.94
C ALA A 187 -0.30 -7.55 -13.58
N THR A 188 -0.25 -8.82 -13.20
CA THR A 188 -0.84 -9.36 -11.96
C THR A 188 -0.31 -8.70 -10.68
N THR A 189 0.89 -8.14 -10.71
CA THR A 189 1.56 -7.46 -9.59
C THR A 189 1.47 -5.94 -9.67
N SER A 190 0.60 -5.39 -10.53
CA SER A 190 0.44 -3.92 -10.63
C SER A 190 -0.25 -3.38 -9.38
N MET A 191 0.41 -2.45 -8.67
CA MET A 191 -0.18 -1.73 -7.54
C MET A 191 -1.44 -0.97 -7.98
N ASP A 192 -2.46 -0.91 -7.13
CA ASP A 192 -3.69 -0.17 -7.38
C ASP A 192 -3.44 1.34 -7.43
N ALA A 193 -4.36 2.08 -8.04
CA ALA A 193 -4.20 3.50 -8.32
C ALA A 193 -4.23 4.35 -7.05
N GLU A 194 -5.10 4.04 -6.10
CA GLU A 194 -5.33 4.86 -4.90
C GLU A 194 -4.10 4.85 -3.99
N LEU A 195 -3.62 3.66 -3.64
CA LEU A 195 -2.42 3.54 -2.81
C LEU A 195 -1.15 3.98 -3.53
N SER A 196 -1.07 3.85 -4.86
CA SER A 196 0.05 4.41 -5.63
C SER A 196 0.10 5.94 -5.52
N LEU A 197 -1.05 6.61 -5.63
CA LEU A 197 -1.15 8.07 -5.50
C LEU A 197 -0.88 8.52 -4.06
N ILE A 198 -1.41 7.81 -3.05
CA ILE A 198 -1.11 8.08 -1.64
C ILE A 198 0.39 7.93 -1.36
N THR A 199 1.03 6.87 -1.86
CA THR A 199 2.48 6.66 -1.69
C THR A 199 3.28 7.80 -2.35
N ALA A 200 2.86 8.27 -3.54
CA ALA A 200 3.49 9.41 -4.20
C ALA A 200 3.31 10.73 -3.42
N ASN A 201 2.17 10.92 -2.75
CA ASN A 201 1.97 12.06 -1.85
C ASN A 201 2.87 11.99 -0.61
N LEU A 202 2.94 10.83 0.04
CA LEU A 202 3.72 10.58 1.26
C LEU A 202 5.24 10.68 1.03
N THR A 203 5.70 10.30 -0.16
CA THR A 203 7.10 10.50 -0.60
C THR A 203 7.33 11.87 -1.22
N GLN A 204 6.29 12.71 -1.26
CA GLN A 204 6.34 14.10 -1.72
C GLN A 204 6.86 14.27 -3.16
N ALA A 205 6.50 13.35 -4.05
CA ALA A 205 6.73 13.50 -5.49
C ALA A 205 6.13 14.84 -5.99
N GLY A 206 6.82 15.58 -6.84
CA GLY A 206 6.39 16.91 -7.27
C GLY A 206 7.24 17.48 -8.41
N PRO A 207 6.86 18.63 -8.98
CA PRO A 207 7.64 19.30 -10.02
C PRO A 207 9.07 19.58 -9.57
N GLY A 208 10.04 19.37 -10.46
CA GLY A 208 11.47 19.57 -10.17
C GLY A 208 12.12 18.43 -9.38
N LYS A 209 11.35 17.42 -8.96
CA LYS A 209 11.86 16.26 -8.23
C LYS A 209 12.08 15.04 -9.12
N LEU A 210 13.07 14.23 -8.76
CA LEU A 210 13.40 12.97 -9.41
C LEU A 210 13.00 11.78 -8.52
N ALA A 211 12.08 10.94 -9.02
CA ALA A 211 11.58 9.76 -8.31
C ALA A 211 11.97 8.44 -9.00
N TYR A 212 12.37 7.46 -8.21
CA TYR A 212 12.86 6.16 -8.67
C TYR A 212 12.11 4.99 -8.04
N ASP A 213 11.77 3.99 -8.86
CA ASP A 213 11.21 2.72 -8.40
C ASP A 213 12.13 1.54 -8.77
N PRO A 214 12.81 0.90 -7.79
CA PRO A 214 13.70 -0.23 -8.04
C PRO A 214 12.98 -1.56 -8.34
N PHE A 215 11.65 -1.61 -8.25
CA PHE A 215 10.79 -2.77 -8.53
C PHE A 215 9.62 -2.35 -9.42
N MET A 216 9.92 -1.59 -10.47
CA MET A 216 8.95 -0.81 -11.23
C MET A 216 7.79 -1.61 -11.83
N GLY A 217 8.02 -2.88 -12.21
CA GLY A 217 7.03 -3.71 -12.88
C GLY A 217 6.42 -2.99 -14.08
N THR A 218 5.10 -2.76 -14.01
CA THR A 218 4.31 -2.06 -15.05
C THR A 218 4.18 -0.54 -14.83
N GLY A 219 4.89 0.01 -13.85
CA GLY A 219 5.07 1.44 -13.62
C GLY A 219 3.96 2.12 -12.81
N SER A 220 3.29 1.43 -11.89
CA SER A 220 2.24 2.05 -11.05
C SER A 220 2.75 3.25 -10.22
N PHE A 221 3.84 3.11 -9.46
CA PHE A 221 4.38 4.23 -8.68
C PHE A 221 4.95 5.35 -9.55
N PRO A 222 5.74 5.07 -10.62
CA PRO A 222 6.20 6.12 -11.53
C PRO A 222 5.05 6.89 -12.22
N LEU A 223 3.96 6.23 -12.61
CA LEU A 223 2.79 6.94 -13.15
C LEU A 223 2.15 7.87 -12.11
N ALA A 224 2.01 7.41 -10.87
CA ALA A 224 1.47 8.23 -9.78
C ALA A 224 2.38 9.42 -9.44
N CYS A 225 3.70 9.23 -9.44
CA CYS A 225 4.66 10.33 -9.23
C CYS A 225 4.62 11.35 -10.38
N ALA A 226 4.56 10.87 -11.63
CA ALA A 226 4.46 11.74 -12.80
C ALA A 226 3.13 12.50 -12.87
N HIS A 227 2.04 11.93 -12.32
CA HIS A 227 0.78 12.67 -12.16
C HIS A 227 0.97 13.97 -11.37
N PHE A 228 1.78 13.91 -10.31
CA PHE A 228 2.11 15.07 -9.48
C PHE A 228 3.30 15.87 -10.02
N GLY A 229 3.78 15.57 -11.23
CA GLY A 229 4.79 16.37 -11.93
C GLY A 229 6.24 15.98 -11.68
N ALA A 230 6.50 14.89 -10.93
CA ALA A 230 7.87 14.40 -10.78
C ALA A 230 8.40 13.80 -12.08
N VAL A 231 9.71 13.96 -12.31
CA VAL A 231 10.43 13.19 -13.34
C VAL A 231 10.70 11.81 -12.75
N VAL A 232 10.46 10.76 -13.54
CA VAL A 232 10.40 9.39 -13.05
C VAL A 232 11.19 8.42 -13.91
N PHE A 233 11.74 7.41 -13.25
CA PHE A 233 12.36 6.25 -13.89
C PHE A 233 12.37 5.07 -12.94
N GLY A 234 12.78 3.90 -13.42
CA GLY A 234 12.77 2.72 -12.57
C GLY A 234 13.60 1.58 -13.13
N SER A 235 13.72 0.53 -12.33
CA SER A 235 14.30 -0.73 -12.75
C SER A 235 13.44 -1.90 -12.36
N ASP A 236 13.68 -3.02 -13.00
CA ASP A 236 13.10 -4.30 -12.62
C ASP A 236 14.08 -5.42 -12.94
N LEU A 237 14.06 -6.46 -12.10
CA LEU A 237 14.81 -7.70 -12.31
C LEU A 237 14.40 -8.37 -13.64
N ASP A 238 13.16 -8.19 -14.08
CA ASP A 238 12.63 -8.69 -15.33
C ASP A 238 12.20 -7.56 -16.27
N GLY A 239 13.09 -7.22 -17.21
CA GLY A 239 12.83 -6.17 -18.21
C GLY A 239 11.61 -6.43 -19.10
N ARG A 240 11.03 -7.63 -19.12
CA ARG A 240 9.80 -7.91 -19.88
C ARG A 240 8.61 -7.14 -19.30
N SER A 241 8.54 -6.97 -17.98
CA SER A 241 7.49 -6.19 -17.30
C SER A 241 7.56 -4.71 -17.68
N ILE A 242 8.76 -4.17 -17.95
CA ILE A 242 8.92 -2.77 -18.37
C ILE A 242 8.65 -2.63 -19.87
N ARG A 243 9.28 -3.48 -20.70
CA ARG A 243 9.16 -3.42 -22.17
C ARG A 243 7.75 -3.71 -22.66
N GLY A 244 7.05 -4.64 -22.01
CA GLY A 244 5.78 -5.16 -22.49
C GLY A 244 5.85 -5.77 -23.89
N LYS A 245 4.76 -5.69 -24.65
CA LYS A 245 4.65 -6.24 -26.01
C LYS A 245 3.86 -5.30 -26.93
N GLY A 246 4.48 -4.87 -28.03
CA GLY A 246 3.83 -4.02 -29.03
C GLY A 246 3.35 -2.70 -28.43
N SER A 247 2.05 -2.40 -28.58
CA SER A 247 1.42 -1.20 -28.02
C SER A 247 1.12 -1.27 -26.51
N ARG A 248 1.37 -2.42 -25.86
CA ARG A 248 1.18 -2.57 -24.41
C ARG A 248 2.53 -2.55 -23.72
N SER A 249 2.93 -1.40 -23.18
CA SER A 249 4.21 -1.19 -22.51
C SER A 249 4.09 -0.10 -21.46
N VAL A 250 5.07 -0.03 -20.54
CA VAL A 250 5.12 1.04 -19.53
C VAL A 250 5.17 2.41 -20.20
N ARG A 251 6.00 2.57 -21.24
CA ARG A 251 6.08 3.81 -22.03
C ARG A 251 4.72 4.24 -22.58
N ASN A 252 3.91 3.31 -23.06
CA ASN A 252 2.58 3.64 -23.61
C ASN A 252 1.56 4.00 -22.53
N ASN A 253 1.71 3.51 -21.29
CA ASN A 253 0.93 4.06 -20.18
C ASN A 253 1.22 5.55 -19.98
N PHE A 254 2.49 5.96 -20.01
CA PHE A 254 2.84 7.39 -19.91
C PHE A 254 2.30 8.23 -21.08
N HIS A 255 2.27 7.68 -22.30
CA HIS A 255 1.62 8.35 -23.43
C HIS A 255 0.10 8.47 -23.22
N GLN A 256 -0.57 7.40 -22.76
CA GLN A 256 -2.01 7.40 -22.48
C GLN A 256 -2.42 8.52 -21.51
N TYR A 257 -1.61 8.78 -20.50
CA TYR A 257 -1.89 9.79 -19.46
C TYR A 257 -1.21 11.13 -19.71
N HIS A 258 -0.62 11.36 -20.89
CA HIS A 258 0.06 12.60 -21.28
C HIS A 258 1.26 12.97 -20.37
N THR A 259 1.86 11.99 -19.70
CA THR A 259 3.00 12.14 -18.78
C THR A 259 4.32 11.63 -19.37
N ALA A 260 4.36 11.29 -20.67
CA ALA A 260 5.56 10.77 -21.34
C ALA A 260 6.79 11.69 -21.28
N HIS A 261 6.59 13.00 -21.17
CA HIS A 261 7.68 13.97 -21.02
C HIS A 261 8.37 13.92 -19.65
N LEU A 262 7.75 13.26 -18.66
CA LEU A 262 8.30 13.06 -17.31
C LEU A 262 8.97 11.69 -17.16
N TYR A 263 8.89 10.80 -18.14
CA TYR A 263 9.41 9.44 -18.04
C TYR A 263 10.80 9.31 -18.70
N LEU A 264 11.84 9.06 -17.91
CA LEU A 264 13.20 8.88 -18.43
C LEU A 264 13.45 7.45 -18.95
N GLY A 265 12.54 6.52 -18.69
CA GLY A 265 12.69 5.11 -19.09
C GLY A 265 12.81 4.17 -17.90
N GLY A 266 13.03 2.89 -18.22
CA GLY A 266 13.36 1.88 -17.23
C GLY A 266 14.43 0.94 -17.75
N PHE A 267 15.22 0.38 -16.84
CA PHE A 267 16.34 -0.49 -17.17
C PHE A 267 16.30 -1.81 -16.39
N ILE A 268 17.02 -2.81 -16.90
CA ILE A 268 17.12 -4.12 -16.25
C ILE A 268 18.22 -4.05 -15.20
N ALA A 269 17.82 -4.11 -13.94
CA ALA A 269 18.73 -4.22 -12.80
C ALA A 269 17.92 -4.76 -11.61
N ASP A 270 18.61 -5.43 -10.70
CA ASP A 270 18.11 -5.57 -9.35
C ASP A 270 18.79 -4.54 -8.44
N LEU A 271 18.15 -4.25 -7.31
CA LEU A 271 18.63 -3.24 -6.36
C LEU A 271 20.08 -3.48 -5.90
N THR A 272 20.49 -4.75 -5.72
CA THR A 272 21.84 -5.11 -5.25
C THR A 272 22.92 -4.89 -6.30
N ASN A 273 22.53 -4.74 -7.57
CA ASN A 273 23.42 -4.47 -8.71
C ASN A 273 22.94 -3.24 -9.49
N SER A 274 22.56 -2.17 -8.78
CA SER A 274 22.08 -0.95 -9.41
C SER A 274 23.19 -0.20 -10.17
N PRO A 275 22.94 0.25 -11.42
CA PRO A 275 23.90 1.05 -12.17
C PRO A 275 23.94 2.51 -11.71
N LEU A 276 23.02 2.93 -10.83
CA LEU A 276 23.08 4.24 -10.22
C LEU A 276 24.34 4.28 -9.35
N ARG A 277 25.18 5.31 -9.48
CA ARG A 277 26.42 5.49 -8.68
C ARG A 277 26.26 6.64 -7.68
N THR A 278 26.81 6.46 -6.48
CA THR A 278 26.97 7.55 -5.51
C THR A 278 28.18 8.34 -5.93
N SER A 279 28.18 9.63 -5.66
CA SER A 279 29.29 10.52 -5.99
C SER A 279 30.55 10.31 -5.17
N THR A 280 30.56 9.34 -4.26
CA THR A 280 31.80 8.84 -3.69
C THR A 280 32.47 7.95 -4.72
N PHE A 281 33.27 8.54 -5.61
CA PHE A 281 34.35 7.77 -6.23
C PHE A 281 35.18 7.20 -5.08
N PRO A 282 35.28 5.87 -4.91
CA PRO A 282 36.28 5.35 -3.99
C PRO A 282 37.63 5.77 -4.55
N HIS A 283 38.31 6.71 -3.88
CA HIS A 283 39.75 6.75 -3.99
C HIS A 283 40.22 5.38 -3.47
N SER A 284 40.79 4.55 -4.34
CA SER A 284 41.73 3.56 -3.83
C SER A 284 42.79 4.36 -3.09
N PRO A 285 42.99 4.15 -1.78
CA PRO A 285 44.11 4.76 -1.10
C PRO A 285 45.35 4.20 -1.79
N ASP A 286 46.00 5.03 -2.61
CA ASP A 286 47.37 4.75 -3.00
C ASP A 286 48.17 4.81 -1.70
N PRO A 287 48.79 3.70 -1.24
CA PRO A 287 49.57 3.69 -0.01
C PRO A 287 50.77 4.65 -0.05
N THR A 288 51.05 5.26 -1.20
CA THR A 288 52.14 6.21 -1.41
C THR A 288 51.72 7.69 -1.50
N ASP A 289 50.42 8.00 -1.51
CA ASP A 289 49.94 9.39 -1.61
C ASP A 289 49.69 10.01 -0.22
N ASN A 290 50.69 10.71 0.31
CA ASN A 290 50.65 11.39 1.62
C ASN A 290 49.96 12.77 1.58
N ASN A 291 49.26 13.12 0.50
CA ASN A 291 48.58 14.42 0.41
C ASN A 291 47.19 14.37 1.06
N GLN A 292 47.11 14.77 2.33
CA GLN A 292 45.86 15.01 3.05
C GLN A 292 45.02 16.20 2.50
N ASP A 293 45.57 17.00 1.57
CA ASP A 293 44.95 18.26 1.11
C ASP A 293 44.12 18.14 -0.20
N LYS A 294 43.79 16.93 -0.68
CA LYS A 294 42.98 16.75 -1.91
C LYS A 294 41.51 16.40 -1.70
N ASP A 295 41.11 16.02 -0.50
CA ASP A 295 39.72 15.61 -0.21
C ASP A 295 38.70 16.77 -0.28
N GLU A 296 39.15 18.04 -0.28
CA GLU A 296 38.25 19.21 -0.30
C GLU A 296 37.78 19.63 -1.71
N LYS A 297 38.27 19.04 -2.81
CA LYS A 297 38.01 19.54 -4.19
C LYS A 297 37.14 18.67 -5.09
N ASN A 298 36.71 17.49 -4.65
CA ASN A 298 35.63 16.80 -5.35
C ASN A 298 34.31 17.31 -4.81
N SER A 299 33.69 18.25 -5.52
CA SER A 299 32.31 18.64 -5.27
C SER A 299 31.46 17.38 -5.16
N HIS A 300 30.92 17.11 -3.97
CA HIS A 300 29.94 16.06 -3.76
C HIS A 300 28.82 16.30 -4.78
N LEU A 301 28.76 15.49 -5.85
CA LEU A 301 27.56 15.39 -6.67
C LEU A 301 26.51 14.73 -5.78
N GLN A 302 25.87 15.50 -4.91
CA GLN A 302 24.97 14.99 -3.88
C GLN A 302 23.91 14.04 -4.49
N PRO A 303 23.40 13.08 -3.70
CA PRO A 303 22.46 12.07 -4.18
C PRO A 303 21.31 12.67 -5.01
N PRO A 304 21.06 12.22 -6.25
CA PRO A 304 20.17 12.93 -7.18
C PRO A 304 18.69 12.57 -7.03
N LEU A 305 18.28 11.77 -6.03
CA LEU A 305 16.89 11.30 -5.91
C LEU A 305 16.16 11.97 -4.76
N ASP A 306 14.99 12.53 -5.06
CA ASP A 306 14.11 13.09 -4.05
C ASP A 306 13.18 12.04 -3.44
N ALA A 307 12.82 11.03 -4.23
CA ALA A 307 11.92 9.97 -3.79
C ALA A 307 12.34 8.59 -4.31
N ILE A 308 12.26 7.59 -3.44
CA ILE A 308 12.32 6.18 -3.82
C ILE A 308 11.01 5.53 -3.35
N LEU A 309 10.30 4.86 -4.26
CA LEU A 309 9.05 4.17 -3.98
C LEU A 309 9.22 2.71 -4.35
N CYS A 310 8.93 1.79 -3.45
CA CYS A 310 9.11 0.37 -3.73
C CYS A 310 8.08 -0.54 -3.06
N ASP A 311 7.66 -1.55 -3.81
CA ASP A 311 6.88 -2.70 -3.35
C ASP A 311 7.62 -3.99 -3.74
N PRO A 312 8.63 -4.41 -2.95
CA PRO A 312 9.45 -5.58 -3.26
C PRO A 312 8.62 -6.88 -3.19
N PRO A 313 9.06 -7.97 -3.84
CA PRO A 313 8.37 -9.26 -3.73
C PRO A 313 8.44 -9.82 -2.30
N TYR A 314 7.32 -10.21 -1.70
CA TYR A 314 7.29 -10.71 -0.31
C TYR A 314 7.61 -12.21 -0.16
N GLY A 315 7.83 -12.95 -1.25
CA GLY A 315 8.12 -14.38 -1.19
C GLY A 315 6.90 -15.32 -1.23
N VAL A 316 5.67 -14.78 -1.25
CA VAL A 316 4.42 -15.58 -1.22
C VAL A 316 4.05 -16.17 -2.58
N ARG A 317 3.95 -15.32 -3.60
CA ARG A 317 3.59 -15.72 -4.97
C ARG A 317 4.82 -16.06 -5.81
N GLU A 318 5.90 -15.33 -5.57
CA GLU A 318 7.19 -15.51 -6.23
C GLU A 318 8.28 -15.42 -5.17
N GLY A 319 9.17 -16.42 -5.15
CA GLY A 319 10.35 -16.37 -4.28
C GLY A 319 11.22 -15.17 -4.64
N LEU A 320 11.64 -14.41 -3.63
CA LEU A 320 12.50 -13.25 -3.79
C LEU A 320 13.83 -13.66 -4.43
N LYS A 321 14.27 -12.90 -5.44
CA LYS A 321 15.47 -13.18 -6.22
C LYS A 321 16.24 -11.91 -6.53
N VAL A 322 17.54 -12.06 -6.75
CA VAL A 322 18.45 -11.03 -7.28
C VAL A 322 19.21 -11.58 -8.49
N LEU A 323 19.86 -10.71 -9.27
CA LEU A 323 20.70 -11.14 -10.37
C LEU A 323 21.90 -11.96 -9.86
N GLY A 324 22.36 -12.86 -10.71
CA GLY A 324 23.49 -13.74 -10.45
C GLY A 324 23.09 -15.21 -10.36
N SER A 325 24.10 -16.06 -10.24
CA SER A 325 23.91 -17.50 -10.21
C SER A 325 24.59 -18.11 -9.00
N THR A 326 24.00 -19.19 -8.48
CA THR A 326 24.62 -20.05 -7.50
C THR A 326 25.59 -21.06 -8.11
N ARG A 327 25.52 -21.28 -9.44
CA ARG A 327 26.31 -22.28 -10.18
C ARG A 327 27.52 -21.62 -10.81
N ALA A 328 28.73 -22.13 -10.51
CA ALA A 328 30.00 -21.55 -10.96
C ALA A 328 30.10 -21.42 -12.49
N HIS A 329 29.64 -22.42 -13.26
CA HIS A 329 29.68 -22.37 -14.74
C HIS A 329 28.79 -21.27 -15.37
N LEU A 330 27.82 -20.72 -14.62
CA LEU A 330 26.99 -19.60 -15.08
C LEU A 330 27.60 -18.23 -14.72
N HIS A 331 28.80 -18.22 -14.11
CA HIS A 331 29.59 -17.00 -13.90
C HIS A 331 30.48 -16.70 -15.11
N GLU A 332 30.69 -17.70 -15.98
CA GLU A 332 31.42 -17.54 -17.23
C GLU A 332 30.50 -16.99 -18.33
N VAL A 333 31.11 -16.34 -19.32
CA VAL A 333 30.39 -15.83 -20.49
C VAL A 333 29.91 -17.03 -21.31
N VAL A 334 28.59 -17.21 -21.34
CA VAL A 334 27.96 -18.19 -22.22
C VAL A 334 28.06 -17.68 -23.67
N HIS A 335 28.69 -18.46 -24.53
CA HIS A 335 28.78 -18.19 -25.97
C HIS A 335 27.75 -19.03 -26.71
N LEU A 336 27.08 -18.43 -27.70
CA LEU A 336 26.16 -19.11 -28.60
C LEU A 336 26.93 -19.92 -29.65
N ALA A 337 26.22 -20.73 -30.43
CA ALA A 337 26.83 -21.57 -31.48
C ALA A 337 27.61 -20.78 -32.55
N ASP A 338 27.28 -19.50 -32.74
CA ASP A 338 27.95 -18.57 -33.66
C ASP A 338 29.15 -17.85 -33.03
N GLY A 339 29.48 -18.15 -31.77
CA GLY A 339 30.55 -17.49 -31.01
C GLY A 339 30.14 -16.15 -30.38
N THR A 340 28.90 -15.69 -30.54
CA THR A 340 28.43 -14.45 -29.94
C THR A 340 28.17 -14.65 -28.43
N PRO A 341 28.67 -13.76 -27.55
CA PRO A 341 28.28 -13.77 -26.15
C PRO A 341 26.77 -13.62 -25.97
N ALA A 342 26.14 -14.55 -25.25
CA ALA A 342 24.69 -14.60 -25.08
C ALA A 342 24.12 -13.32 -24.43
N HIS A 343 24.90 -12.63 -23.59
CA HIS A 343 24.48 -11.40 -22.92
C HIS A 343 24.28 -10.20 -23.86
N LEU A 344 24.78 -10.27 -25.10
CA LEU A 344 24.58 -9.23 -26.12
C LEU A 344 23.26 -9.39 -26.89
N GLN A 345 22.54 -10.50 -26.69
CA GLN A 345 21.27 -10.73 -27.33
C GLN A 345 20.19 -9.79 -26.78
N ALA A 346 19.35 -9.23 -27.66
CA ALA A 346 18.30 -8.27 -27.26
C ALA A 346 17.26 -8.85 -26.28
N ASN A 347 17.11 -10.18 -26.27
CA ASN A 347 16.21 -10.92 -25.40
C ASN A 347 16.92 -11.61 -24.23
N TYR A 348 18.20 -11.29 -23.97
CA TYR A 348 18.94 -11.88 -22.86
C TYR A 348 18.25 -11.58 -21.52
N LEU A 349 18.08 -12.63 -20.72
CA LEU A 349 17.63 -12.53 -19.34
C LEU A 349 18.76 -13.06 -18.46
N PRO A 350 19.34 -12.22 -17.59
CA PRO A 350 20.42 -12.69 -16.74
C PRO A 350 19.95 -13.77 -15.75
N PRO A 351 20.85 -14.65 -15.30
CA PRO A 351 20.50 -15.65 -14.29
C PRO A 351 20.06 -14.97 -12.99
N LYS A 352 19.20 -15.67 -12.24
CA LYS A 352 18.62 -15.21 -10.98
C LYS A 352 18.91 -16.22 -9.87
N ARG A 353 19.17 -15.74 -8.66
CA ARG A 353 19.36 -16.57 -7.47
C ARG A 353 18.37 -16.20 -6.37
N PRO A 354 17.93 -17.16 -5.53
CA PRO A 354 17.12 -16.85 -4.36
C PRO A 354 17.80 -15.82 -3.44
N TYR A 355 16.99 -14.99 -2.77
CA TYR A 355 17.46 -13.94 -1.87
C TYR A 355 16.56 -13.83 -0.64
N SER A 356 17.11 -13.36 0.47
CA SER A 356 16.39 -13.20 1.74
C SER A 356 15.60 -11.90 1.77
N LEU A 357 14.34 -11.95 2.24
CA LEU A 357 13.51 -10.74 2.40
C LEU A 357 14.14 -9.77 3.39
N VAL A 358 14.63 -10.26 4.53
CA VAL A 358 15.30 -9.42 5.54
C VAL A 358 16.49 -8.68 4.93
N ARG A 359 17.32 -9.38 4.14
CA ARG A 359 18.44 -8.75 3.42
C ARG A 359 17.97 -7.70 2.42
N MET A 360 16.91 -8.00 1.66
CA MET A 360 16.37 -7.05 0.70
C MET A 360 15.87 -5.77 1.38
N LEU A 361 15.22 -5.89 2.54
CA LEU A 361 14.81 -4.71 3.31
C LEU A 361 16.04 -3.90 3.76
N GLU A 362 17.06 -4.55 4.32
CA GLU A 362 18.34 -3.88 4.68
C GLU A 362 19.01 -3.21 3.46
N ASP A 363 19.01 -3.87 2.30
CA ASP A 363 19.59 -3.37 1.05
C ASP A 363 18.80 -2.16 0.50
N ILE A 364 17.47 -2.16 0.63
CA ILE A 364 16.62 -1.00 0.28
C ILE A 364 16.96 0.19 1.16
N LEU A 365 17.14 -0.02 2.46
CA LEU A 365 17.45 1.05 3.39
C LEU A 365 18.86 1.61 3.15
N GLU A 366 19.88 0.76 2.93
CA GLU A 366 21.21 1.24 2.54
C GLU A 366 21.15 2.02 1.22
N PHE A 367 20.46 1.48 0.21
CA PHE A 367 20.33 2.15 -1.07
C PHE A 367 19.64 3.52 -0.91
N ALA A 368 18.54 3.59 -0.16
CA ALA A 368 17.89 4.87 0.11
C ALA A 368 18.81 5.84 0.86
N ALA A 369 19.55 5.35 1.85
CA ALA A 369 20.54 6.15 2.56
C ALA A 369 21.60 6.71 1.61
N GLU A 370 22.15 5.90 0.72
CA GLU A 370 23.19 6.34 -0.20
C GLU A 370 22.67 7.28 -1.32
N ARG A 371 21.39 7.20 -1.69
CA ARG A 371 20.87 7.77 -2.96
C ARG A 371 19.84 8.86 -2.82
N LEU A 372 19.27 9.06 -1.65
CA LEU A 372 18.30 10.13 -1.40
C LEU A 372 18.97 11.43 -1.02
N CYS A 373 18.40 12.54 -1.50
CA CYS A 373 18.73 13.90 -1.06
C CYS A 373 18.73 14.00 0.47
N GLU A 374 19.71 14.68 1.03
CA GLU A 374 19.81 14.86 2.48
C GLU A 374 18.78 15.86 3.01
N GLY A 375 18.19 15.54 4.16
CA GLY A 375 17.18 16.36 4.84
C GLY A 375 15.79 16.31 4.22
N SER A 376 15.67 16.12 2.90
CA SER A 376 14.38 16.15 2.19
C SER A 376 14.01 14.87 1.45
N GLY A 377 14.97 13.99 1.15
CA GLY A 377 14.73 12.78 0.37
C GLY A 377 13.92 11.75 1.15
N ARG A 378 12.97 11.10 0.48
CA ARG A 378 12.01 10.18 1.11
C ARG A 378 12.01 8.79 0.47
N LEU A 379 11.95 7.77 1.32
CA LEU A 379 11.72 6.38 0.91
C LEU A 379 10.30 5.98 1.31
N GLY A 380 9.52 5.50 0.35
CA GLY A 380 8.28 4.75 0.57
C GLY A 380 8.53 3.26 0.34
N LEU A 381 8.40 2.46 1.39
CA LEU A 381 8.66 1.02 1.39
C LEU A 381 7.41 0.26 1.84
N TRP A 382 6.83 -0.51 0.93
CA TRP A 382 5.80 -1.49 1.27
C TRP A 382 6.42 -2.79 1.78
N MET A 383 5.90 -3.33 2.88
CA MET A 383 6.37 -4.60 3.44
C MET A 383 5.24 -5.39 4.13
N PRO A 384 5.32 -6.73 4.21
CA PRO A 384 4.33 -7.55 4.90
C PRO A 384 4.44 -7.39 6.42
N VAL A 385 3.33 -7.58 7.15
CA VAL A 385 3.26 -7.53 8.62
C VAL A 385 2.91 -8.90 9.21
N ALA A 386 1.72 -9.42 8.91
CA ALA A 386 1.22 -10.71 9.42
C ALA A 386 0.53 -11.52 8.32
N GLY A 387 0.52 -12.85 8.44
CA GLY A 387 -0.16 -13.79 7.53
C GLY A 387 0.46 -13.99 6.14
N ALA A 388 1.34 -13.08 5.69
CA ALA A 388 2.01 -13.22 4.40
C ALA A 388 3.13 -14.28 4.40
N VAL A 389 3.79 -14.51 5.54
CA VAL A 389 4.91 -15.45 5.65
C VAL A 389 4.46 -16.74 6.34
N GLY A 390 3.69 -17.55 5.62
CA GLY A 390 3.46 -18.97 5.92
C GLY A 390 2.61 -19.30 7.15
N VAL A 391 1.30 -19.43 6.96
CA VAL A 391 0.48 -20.40 7.71
C VAL A 391 -0.39 -21.14 6.70
N SER A 392 0.00 -22.37 6.37
CA SER A 392 -0.92 -23.36 5.80
C SER A 392 -1.38 -24.26 6.94
N GLU A 393 -2.33 -23.80 7.73
CA GLU A 393 -3.18 -24.68 8.52
C GLU A 393 -4.55 -24.65 7.87
N GLY A 394 -5.00 -25.84 7.49
CA GLY A 394 -6.19 -26.03 6.69
C GLY A 394 -7.43 -26.01 7.56
N GLU A 395 -8.37 -25.17 7.20
CA GLU A 395 -9.79 -25.47 7.34
C GLU A 395 -10.45 -25.13 6.01
N GLY A 396 -11.00 -26.16 5.39
CA GLY A 396 -11.72 -26.05 4.14
C GLY A 396 -13.15 -25.62 4.40
N GLU A 397 -13.64 -24.68 3.59
CA GLU A 397 -15.04 -24.65 3.18
C GLU A 397 -15.09 -24.04 1.77
N GLY A 398 -15.85 -24.71 0.91
CA GLY A 398 -15.80 -24.55 -0.54
C GLY A 398 -16.36 -23.21 -1.03
N GLY A 399 -15.56 -22.49 -1.81
CA GLY A 399 -16.01 -21.37 -2.64
C GLY A 399 -16.14 -21.82 -4.09
N VAL A 400 -17.38 -22.05 -4.53
CA VAL A 400 -17.76 -22.12 -5.95
C VAL A 400 -17.53 -20.74 -6.56
N GLY A 401 -16.92 -20.69 -7.74
CA GLY A 401 -16.51 -19.45 -8.39
C GLY A 401 -17.68 -18.55 -8.77
N GLU A 402 -17.54 -17.25 -8.48
CA GLU A 402 -18.39 -16.19 -9.01
C GLU A 402 -17.77 -15.61 -10.29
N GLU A 403 -18.07 -16.26 -11.42
CA GLU A 403 -18.28 -15.57 -12.69
C GLU A 403 -19.78 -15.60 -12.97
N ASP A 404 -20.50 -14.57 -12.56
CA ASP A 404 -21.62 -13.94 -13.29
C ASP A 404 -22.40 -13.04 -12.34
N GLN A 405 -22.43 -11.73 -12.62
CA GLN A 405 -23.66 -10.93 -12.62
C GLN A 405 -23.35 -9.45 -12.88
N LEU A 406 -23.36 -9.11 -14.17
CA LEU A 406 -23.66 -7.78 -14.67
C LEU A 406 -24.82 -7.92 -15.64
N SER A 407 -26.05 -7.98 -15.12
CA SER A 407 -27.27 -7.45 -15.76
C SER A 407 -28.50 -7.91 -15.00
N ARG A 408 -29.22 -6.99 -14.36
CA ARG A 408 -30.69 -7.06 -14.29
C ARG A 408 -31.26 -5.68 -14.02
N GLN A 409 -32.02 -5.23 -15.00
CA GLN A 409 -32.87 -4.05 -14.98
C GLN A 409 -33.94 -4.19 -13.91
N GLU A 410 -34.24 -3.08 -13.25
CA GLU A 410 -35.40 -2.90 -12.39
C GLU A 410 -36.71 -2.94 -13.20
N GLN A 411 -37.70 -3.68 -12.69
CA GLN A 411 -39.12 -3.39 -12.90
C GLN A 411 -39.86 -3.48 -11.56
N PRO A 412 -40.91 -2.65 -11.35
CA PRO A 412 -41.48 -2.39 -10.03
C PRO A 412 -42.49 -3.45 -9.56
N PRO A 413 -42.78 -3.54 -8.25
CA PRO A 413 -43.78 -4.46 -7.71
C PRO A 413 -45.22 -3.96 -7.89
N PRO A 414 -46.22 -4.86 -7.91
CA PRO A 414 -47.64 -4.55 -8.08
C PRO A 414 -48.32 -4.05 -6.78
N PRO A 415 -49.51 -3.43 -6.85
CA PRO A 415 -50.15 -2.75 -5.73
C PRO A 415 -50.94 -3.70 -4.81
N PRO A 416 -51.14 -3.34 -3.51
CA PRO A 416 -52.05 -4.08 -2.63
C PRO A 416 -53.50 -3.61 -2.79
N ALA A 417 -54.42 -4.58 -2.79
CA ALA A 417 -55.86 -4.40 -2.85
C ALA A 417 -56.47 -4.06 -1.48
N ALA A 418 -57.56 -3.30 -1.54
CA ALA A 418 -58.34 -2.76 -0.43
C ALA A 418 -59.38 -3.74 0.15
N SER A 419 -59.71 -3.58 1.43
CA SER A 419 -61.07 -3.60 2.01
C SER A 419 -60.96 -3.25 3.51
N SER A 420 -61.43 -2.08 3.95
CA SER A 420 -62.79 -1.73 4.41
C SER A 420 -63.05 -2.04 5.90
N GLY A 421 -63.50 -1.02 6.65
CA GLY A 421 -64.50 -1.23 7.72
C GLY A 421 -64.21 -0.63 9.10
N GLU A 422 -64.73 0.59 9.31
CA GLU A 422 -65.48 1.08 10.49
C GLU A 422 -64.81 1.39 11.85
N LYS A 423 -64.79 2.72 12.12
CA LYS A 423 -65.35 3.50 13.26
C LYS A 423 -65.36 2.88 14.69
N VAL A 424 -64.87 3.67 15.65
CA VAL A 424 -65.63 4.36 16.75
C VAL A 424 -64.66 4.71 17.92
N SER A 425 -64.61 5.98 18.30
CA SER A 425 -64.11 6.52 19.60
C SER A 425 -65.28 6.56 20.63
N PRO A 426 -65.14 6.78 21.96
CA PRO A 426 -64.05 7.46 22.69
C PRO A 426 -63.71 6.89 24.11
N SER A 427 -62.78 7.59 24.79
CA SER A 427 -62.38 7.65 26.23
C SER A 427 -63.55 7.62 27.25
N PRO A 428 -63.39 7.63 28.62
CA PRO A 428 -62.24 8.06 29.45
C PRO A 428 -62.07 7.40 30.88
N THR A 429 -61.17 7.98 31.71
CA THR A 429 -61.13 8.02 33.22
C THR A 429 -60.90 6.71 34.00
N ALA A 430 -60.29 6.63 35.19
CA ALA A 430 -59.47 7.45 36.11
C ALA A 430 -59.08 6.54 37.30
N ASP A 431 -57.86 6.66 37.86
CA ASP A 431 -57.37 6.40 39.26
C ASP A 431 -57.84 5.18 40.11
N PRO A 432 -57.22 4.85 41.27
CA PRO A 432 -55.80 4.83 41.67
C PRO A 432 -55.37 3.48 42.36
N SER A 433 -54.08 3.38 42.70
CA SER A 433 -53.33 2.54 43.70
C SER A 433 -54.10 1.61 44.69
N PRO A 434 -53.53 0.51 45.28
CA PRO A 434 -52.15 0.46 45.81
C PRO A 434 -51.38 -0.90 45.87
N ALA A 435 -50.08 -0.77 46.12
CA ALA A 435 -49.13 -1.64 46.84
C ALA A 435 -49.38 -3.16 47.00
N VAL A 436 -48.47 -3.98 46.46
CA VAL A 436 -48.07 -5.29 47.02
C VAL A 436 -46.56 -5.51 46.81
N ASP A 437 -45.85 -5.78 47.90
CA ASP A 437 -44.43 -6.15 48.00
C ASP A 437 -44.12 -7.57 47.44
N PRO A 438 -42.84 -7.93 47.23
CA PRO A 438 -42.40 -8.76 46.10
C PRO A 438 -42.33 -10.27 46.40
N PRO A 439 -42.28 -11.14 45.38
CA PRO A 439 -41.72 -12.47 45.53
C PRO A 439 -40.39 -12.63 44.78
N LYS A 440 -39.37 -12.89 45.59
CA LYS A 440 -38.36 -13.95 45.46
C LYS A 440 -37.69 -14.19 44.09
N SER A 441 -36.41 -13.83 44.08
CA SER A 441 -35.29 -14.31 43.27
C SER A 441 -35.41 -15.75 42.75
N SER A 442 -35.32 -15.89 41.44
CA SER A 442 -34.77 -17.08 40.76
C SER A 442 -33.40 -16.71 40.17
N PRO A 443 -32.42 -17.61 40.11
CA PRO A 443 -31.07 -17.27 39.66
C PRO A 443 -31.03 -17.07 38.15
N GLU A 444 -30.55 -15.92 37.71
CA GLU A 444 -30.16 -15.68 36.32
C GLU A 444 -28.97 -16.60 35.97
N ASN A 445 -29.14 -17.37 34.89
CA ASN A 445 -28.04 -17.97 34.16
C ASN A 445 -27.16 -16.84 33.62
N GLN A 446 -26.02 -16.59 34.27
CA GLN A 446 -24.91 -15.90 33.63
C GLN A 446 -24.37 -16.80 32.51
N PRO A 447 -24.27 -16.33 31.26
CA PRO A 447 -23.41 -17.01 30.30
C PRO A 447 -21.96 -16.91 30.81
N PRO A 448 -21.12 -17.94 30.58
CA PRO A 448 -19.74 -17.92 31.05
C PRO A 448 -18.99 -16.73 30.43
N PRO A 449 -17.99 -16.17 31.11
CA PRO A 449 -17.17 -15.12 30.55
C PRO A 449 -16.51 -15.67 29.29
N THR A 450 -16.80 -15.05 28.15
CA THR A 450 -16.02 -15.23 26.94
C THR A 450 -14.64 -14.66 27.26
N GLU A 451 -13.69 -15.53 27.59
CA GLU A 451 -12.28 -15.18 27.54
C GLU A 451 -12.02 -14.70 26.11
N ALA A 452 -11.93 -13.40 25.93
CA ALA A 452 -11.32 -12.82 24.76
C ALA A 452 -9.90 -13.36 24.75
N VAL A 453 -9.65 -14.35 23.91
CA VAL A 453 -8.29 -14.70 23.51
C VAL A 453 -7.80 -13.48 22.76
N GLU A 454 -7.11 -12.58 23.47
CA GLU A 454 -6.23 -11.61 22.86
C GLU A 454 -5.19 -12.44 22.09
N GLN A 455 -5.47 -12.68 20.81
CA GLN A 455 -4.41 -13.05 19.88
C GLN A 455 -3.48 -11.85 19.86
N GLU A 456 -2.37 -11.95 20.59
CA GLU A 456 -1.23 -11.10 20.34
C GLU A 456 -0.86 -11.28 18.87
N ASP A 457 -1.27 -10.34 18.02
CA ASP A 457 -0.79 -10.19 16.65
C ASP A 457 0.70 -9.86 16.71
N GLN A 458 1.53 -10.88 16.98
CA GLN A 458 2.97 -10.73 16.96
C GLN A 458 3.39 -10.43 15.52
N GLU A 459 3.83 -9.19 15.31
CA GLU A 459 4.42 -8.73 14.07
C GLU A 459 5.54 -9.69 13.62
N ILE A 460 5.32 -10.40 12.50
CA ILE A 460 6.21 -11.50 12.07
C ILE A 460 7.57 -10.96 11.60
N ILE A 461 7.60 -9.72 11.08
CA ILE A 461 8.82 -9.09 10.55
C ILE A 461 8.95 -7.67 11.14
N PRO A 462 10.01 -7.40 11.94
CA PRO A 462 10.20 -6.10 12.56
C PRO A 462 10.42 -5.00 11.52
N ILE A 463 10.05 -3.76 11.87
CA ILE A 463 10.35 -2.57 11.07
C ILE A 463 11.87 -2.47 10.86
N PRO A 464 12.36 -2.45 9.60
CA PRO A 464 13.79 -2.32 9.33
C PRO A 464 14.28 -0.93 9.72
N THR A 465 15.52 -0.81 10.17
CA THR A 465 16.10 0.48 10.62
C THR A 465 17.45 0.73 9.99
N HIS A 466 17.80 2.01 9.83
CA HIS A 466 19.09 2.44 9.31
C HIS A 466 19.49 3.78 9.95
N PRO A 467 20.74 3.98 10.42
CA PRO A 467 21.12 5.17 11.19
C PRO A 467 20.88 6.50 10.47
N ALA A 468 21.00 6.53 9.14
CA ALA A 468 20.76 7.73 8.33
C ALA A 468 19.31 7.94 7.87
N LEU A 469 18.37 7.07 8.27
CA LEU A 469 16.97 7.15 7.86
C LEU A 469 16.09 7.24 9.10
N ARG A 470 15.28 8.29 9.18
CA ARG A 470 14.27 8.43 10.23
C ARG A 470 12.92 7.95 9.71
N LEU A 471 12.30 7.01 10.40
CA LEU A 471 10.91 6.63 10.14
C LEU A 471 10.00 7.81 10.48
N ALA A 472 9.26 8.30 9.48
CA ALA A 472 8.32 9.42 9.62
C ALA A 472 6.89 8.92 9.81
N HIS A 473 6.46 7.93 9.03
CA HIS A 473 5.10 7.39 9.10
C HIS A 473 5.08 5.88 8.88
N THR A 474 4.11 5.24 9.52
CA THR A 474 3.74 3.84 9.32
C THR A 474 2.24 3.80 9.07
N SER A 475 1.82 3.21 7.97
CA SER A 475 0.40 3.07 7.61
C SER A 475 0.11 1.64 7.19
N GLN A 476 -0.88 1.02 7.82
CA GLN A 476 -1.23 -0.39 7.61
C GLN A 476 -2.43 -0.53 6.67
N GLN A 477 -2.30 -1.44 5.71
CA GLN A 477 -3.38 -1.93 4.88
C GLN A 477 -3.72 -3.36 5.29
N ASP A 478 -4.93 -3.53 5.79
CA ASP A 478 -5.47 -4.83 6.18
C ASP A 478 -6.19 -5.52 5.03
N PHE A 479 -5.96 -6.82 4.93
CA PHE A 479 -6.77 -7.75 4.15
C PHE A 479 -7.28 -8.84 5.08
N ASN A 480 -8.36 -9.51 4.69
CA ASN A 480 -9.04 -10.50 5.54
C ASN A 480 -8.12 -11.55 6.21
N LYS A 481 -7.02 -11.95 5.56
CA LYS A 481 -6.11 -13.01 6.03
C LYS A 481 -4.66 -12.58 6.22
N TRP A 482 -4.31 -11.34 5.84
CA TRP A 482 -2.93 -10.85 5.89
C TRP A 482 -2.93 -9.33 5.84
N SER A 483 -1.86 -8.70 6.30
CA SER A 483 -1.70 -7.26 6.19
C SER A 483 -0.32 -6.91 5.65
N ARG A 484 -0.25 -5.72 5.05
CA ARG A 484 1.01 -5.07 4.69
C ARG A 484 0.97 -3.64 5.20
N ARG A 485 2.14 -3.04 5.32
CA ARG A 485 2.26 -1.64 5.70
C ARG A 485 3.16 -0.89 4.75
N LEU A 486 2.88 0.39 4.61
CA LEU A 486 3.75 1.37 4.01
C LEU A 486 4.55 2.06 5.12
N LEU A 487 5.86 2.05 4.96
CA LEU A 487 6.81 2.78 5.79
C LEU A 487 7.36 3.96 5.01
N ILE A 488 7.29 5.15 5.60
CA ILE A 488 7.86 6.37 5.03
C ILE A 488 9.07 6.77 5.85
N TYR A 489 10.24 6.79 5.23
CA TYR A 489 11.47 7.28 5.83
C TYR A 489 11.88 8.62 5.23
N VAL A 490 12.54 9.44 6.03
CA VAL A 490 13.22 10.66 5.61
C VAL A 490 14.72 10.46 5.78
N ARG A 491 15.50 10.81 4.75
CA ARG A 491 16.96 10.83 4.82
C ARG A 491 17.43 11.98 5.71
N LEU A 492 18.18 11.65 6.75
CA LEU A 492 18.75 12.63 7.66
C LEU A 492 19.91 13.38 6.99
N PRO A 493 20.16 14.65 7.36
CA PRO A 493 21.40 15.35 7.02
C PRO A 493 22.62 14.59 7.55
N GLU A 494 23.72 14.54 6.79
CA GLU A 494 24.93 13.83 7.21
C GLU A 494 25.47 14.30 8.57
N THR A 495 25.30 15.60 8.88
CA THR A 495 25.70 16.20 10.16
C THR A 495 24.96 15.65 11.37
N GLU A 496 23.78 15.06 11.17
CA GLU A 496 22.96 14.45 12.23
C GLU A 496 23.23 12.94 12.39
N VAL A 497 24.05 12.34 11.51
CA VAL A 497 24.27 10.90 11.46
C VAL A 497 25.66 10.55 12.00
N PRO A 498 25.77 9.87 13.15
CA PRO A 498 27.07 9.47 13.67
C PRO A 498 27.77 8.44 12.75
N ALA A 499 28.97 8.78 12.29
CA ALA A 499 29.74 7.92 11.38
C ALA A 499 29.99 6.51 11.93
N GLU A 500 30.14 6.36 13.25
CA GLU A 500 30.32 5.04 13.89
C GLU A 500 29.07 4.18 13.82
N GLU A 501 27.87 4.76 13.90
CA GLU A 501 26.62 3.99 13.76
C GLU A 501 26.48 3.41 12.35
N ILE A 502 26.86 4.18 11.32
CA ILE A 502 26.90 3.71 9.93
C ILE A 502 27.92 2.59 9.75
N ARG A 503 29.12 2.73 10.32
CA ARG A 503 30.15 1.67 10.29
C ARG A 503 29.67 0.40 10.97
N MET A 504 29.03 0.52 12.13
CA MET A 504 28.45 -0.59 12.87
C MET A 504 27.33 -1.28 12.10
N PHE A 505 26.41 -0.51 11.50
CA PHE A 505 25.34 -1.03 10.65
C PHE A 505 25.90 -1.86 9.48
N ARG A 506 26.84 -1.28 8.72
CA ARG A 506 27.48 -1.94 7.58
C ARG A 506 28.27 -3.19 7.98
N ARG A 507 28.96 -3.16 9.14
CA ARG A 507 29.65 -4.32 9.70
C ARG A 507 28.69 -5.46 10.03
N LYS A 508 27.56 -5.17 10.69
CA LYS A 508 26.53 -6.17 11.01
C LYS A 508 25.94 -6.79 9.73
N ARG A 509 25.64 -5.96 8.73
CA ARG A 509 25.14 -6.41 7.41
C ARG A 509 26.13 -7.32 6.69
N ALA A 510 27.41 -6.96 6.68
CA ALA A 510 28.48 -7.78 6.08
C ALA A 510 28.71 -9.11 6.82
N GLU A 511 28.61 -9.11 8.16
CA GLU A 511 28.70 -10.31 8.97
C GLU A 511 27.54 -11.28 8.71
N ARG A 512 26.30 -10.76 8.65
CA ARG A 512 25.12 -11.56 8.28
C ARG A 512 25.29 -12.18 6.88
N GLU A 513 25.81 -11.40 5.92
CA GLU A 513 26.11 -11.92 4.58
C GLU A 513 27.09 -13.08 4.59
N ARG A 514 28.16 -12.94 5.37
CA ARG A 514 29.18 -13.98 5.52
C ARG A 514 28.58 -15.25 6.12
N GLN A 515 27.82 -15.14 7.21
CA GLN A 515 27.17 -16.26 7.88
C GLN A 515 26.23 -17.02 6.93
N GLU A 516 25.32 -16.32 6.26
CA GLU A 516 24.40 -16.98 5.32
C GLU A 516 25.11 -17.59 4.10
N ARG A 517 26.25 -17.01 3.67
CA ARG A 517 27.05 -17.58 2.60
C ARG A 517 27.72 -18.88 3.06
N GLU A 518 28.26 -18.91 4.27
CA GLU A 518 28.84 -20.10 4.89
C GLU A 518 27.78 -21.20 5.09
N GLU A 519 26.59 -20.85 5.57
CA GLU A 519 25.46 -21.78 5.70
C GLU A 519 25.05 -22.38 4.36
N ARG A 520 24.92 -21.54 3.31
CA ARG A 520 24.60 -22.03 1.95
C ARG A 520 25.69 -22.93 1.36
N VAL A 521 26.96 -22.70 1.70
CA VAL A 521 28.05 -23.59 1.30
C VAL A 521 27.92 -24.92 2.05
N ARG A 522 27.70 -24.87 3.36
CA ARG A 522 27.52 -26.05 4.23
C ARG A 522 26.32 -26.90 3.79
N GLU A 523 25.18 -26.29 3.47
CA GLU A 523 24.00 -27.00 2.96
C GLU A 523 24.30 -27.74 1.64
N ARG A 524 25.06 -27.12 0.74
CA ARG A 524 25.46 -27.77 -0.52
C ARG A 524 26.45 -28.90 -0.32
N GLU A 525 27.42 -28.71 0.57
CA GLU A 525 28.37 -29.76 0.93
C GLU A 525 27.64 -30.96 1.56
N TRP A 526 26.64 -30.70 2.42
CA TRP A 526 25.78 -31.73 2.99
C TRP A 526 24.91 -32.47 1.95
N GLU A 527 24.28 -31.74 1.03
CA GLU A 527 23.53 -32.34 -0.09
C GLU A 527 24.43 -33.18 -1.01
N TRP A 528 25.69 -32.77 -1.17
CA TRP A 528 26.68 -33.50 -1.95
C TRP A 528 27.16 -34.75 -1.22
N SER A 529 27.50 -34.65 0.07
CA SER A 529 27.93 -35.79 0.89
C SER A 529 26.83 -36.85 1.05
N GLY A 530 25.57 -36.43 1.20
CA GLY A 530 24.41 -37.32 1.27
C GLY A 530 24.12 -38.07 -0.04
N LYS A 531 24.57 -37.55 -1.20
CA LYS A 531 24.48 -38.27 -2.49
C LYS A 531 25.61 -39.28 -2.69
N THR A 532 26.80 -39.04 -2.12
CA THR A 532 27.90 -40.01 -2.15
C THR A 532 27.65 -41.24 -1.28
N ASP A 533 26.96 -41.11 -0.14
CA ASP A 533 26.63 -42.26 0.72
C ASP A 533 25.60 -43.22 0.11
N VAL A 534 24.73 -42.74 -0.79
CA VAL A 534 23.77 -43.59 -1.51
C VAL A 534 24.45 -44.42 -2.61
N GLN A 535 25.65 -44.04 -3.05
CA GLN A 535 26.41 -44.78 -4.07
C GLN A 535 27.45 -45.76 -3.51
N GLN A 536 27.68 -45.79 -2.19
CA GLN A 536 28.61 -46.73 -1.54
C GLN A 536 27.95 -47.85 -0.71
N GLY A 537 26.62 -47.97 -0.73
CA GLY A 537 25.88 -49.01 0.00
C GLY A 537 25.59 -50.32 -0.75
N GLY A 538 26.18 -50.54 -1.93
CA GLY A 538 25.85 -51.68 -2.79
C GLY A 538 27.08 -52.45 -3.28
N GLY A 539 27.80 -53.12 -2.39
CA GLY A 539 28.92 -53.98 -2.77
C GLY A 539 29.18 -55.11 -1.78
N GLY A 540 28.86 -56.34 -2.17
CA GLY A 540 29.46 -57.56 -1.62
C GLY A 540 28.53 -58.77 -1.48
N GLU A 541 28.64 -59.72 -2.43
CA GLU A 541 29.10 -61.12 -2.22
C GLU A 541 28.42 -62.18 -3.15
N GLY A 542 29.28 -63.01 -3.79
CA GLY A 542 29.02 -64.36 -4.36
C GLY A 542 28.19 -64.44 -5.66
N GLY A 543 28.53 -65.18 -6.72
CA GLY A 543 29.55 -66.19 -7.02
C GLY A 543 29.16 -66.89 -8.36
N GLU A 544 30.18 -67.21 -9.17
CA GLU A 544 30.28 -68.25 -10.22
C GLU A 544 29.30 -68.34 -11.42
N GLY A 545 29.89 -68.37 -12.64
CA GLY A 545 29.58 -69.43 -13.61
C GLY A 545 29.18 -69.04 -15.05
N ALA A 546 30.06 -69.40 -15.99
CA ALA A 546 29.81 -69.81 -17.40
C ALA A 546 29.77 -68.77 -18.54
N GLN A 547 30.75 -68.91 -19.45
CA GLN A 547 30.78 -68.44 -20.84
C GLN A 547 29.69 -69.11 -21.70
N VAL A 548 29.19 -68.42 -22.74
CA VAL A 548 29.12 -68.88 -24.15
C VAL A 548 28.70 -67.73 -25.08
N SER A 549 29.32 -67.71 -26.26
CA SER A 549 29.22 -66.84 -27.44
C SER A 549 27.96 -67.02 -28.30
N GLY A 550 27.60 -66.00 -29.11
CA GLY A 550 26.86 -66.22 -30.37
C GLY A 550 26.10 -65.01 -30.94
N ASP A 551 26.49 -64.58 -32.14
CA ASP A 551 25.83 -63.57 -32.99
C ASP A 551 24.48 -64.03 -33.60
N ARG A 552 23.55 -63.08 -33.86
CA ARG A 552 22.89 -62.78 -35.17
C ARG A 552 21.47 -62.20 -35.07
N GLU A 553 21.18 -61.37 -36.07
CA GLU A 553 19.96 -60.62 -36.40
C GLU A 553 18.74 -61.47 -36.80
N GLY A 554 17.52 -60.90 -36.69
CA GLY A 554 16.29 -61.42 -37.33
C GLY A 554 14.98 -60.85 -36.78
N GLU A 555 14.13 -60.34 -37.68
CA GLU A 555 12.85 -59.62 -37.49
C GLU A 555 11.63 -60.52 -37.12
N GLY A 556 10.54 -59.91 -36.59
CA GLY A 556 9.15 -60.34 -36.86
C GLY A 556 8.25 -60.88 -35.73
N GLU A 557 7.41 -59.99 -35.18
CA GLU A 557 6.05 -60.10 -34.55
C GLU A 557 5.45 -61.40 -33.94
N GLY A 558 4.80 -61.29 -32.75
CA GLY A 558 3.76 -62.25 -32.32
C GLY A 558 3.41 -62.46 -30.82
N MET A 559 3.02 -61.41 -30.07
CA MET A 559 1.90 -61.39 -29.08
C MET A 559 1.75 -62.46 -27.93
N ARG A 560 2.11 -62.13 -26.67
CA ARG A 560 1.22 -62.01 -25.46
C ARG A 560 1.95 -61.97 -24.10
N LYS A 561 1.54 -60.98 -23.28
CA LYS A 561 1.48 -60.88 -21.79
C LYS A 561 2.75 -61.12 -20.94
N GLY A 562 3.27 -60.04 -20.37
CA GLY A 562 4.19 -60.08 -19.22
C GLY A 562 4.72 -58.70 -18.78
N ARG A 563 4.13 -58.14 -17.72
CA ARG A 563 4.72 -57.25 -16.68
C ARG A 563 6.06 -56.54 -17.01
N LYS A 564 6.03 -55.23 -17.29
CA LYS A 564 7.21 -54.34 -17.16
C LYS A 564 7.22 -53.68 -15.77
N LYS A 565 8.29 -53.91 -15.02
CA LYS A 565 8.70 -53.13 -13.84
C LYS A 565 9.16 -51.75 -14.31
N GLY A 566 8.64 -50.70 -13.66
CA GLY A 566 9.09 -49.32 -13.86
C GLY A 566 10.44 -49.07 -13.16
N GLY A 567 11.32 -48.33 -13.84
CA GLY A 567 12.41 -47.61 -13.22
C GLY A 567 11.95 -46.19 -12.89
N GLN A 568 12.20 -45.76 -11.65
CA GLN A 568 11.68 -44.54 -11.04
C GLN A 568 12.38 -43.29 -11.59
N THR A 569 11.60 -42.29 -11.99
CA THR A 569 12.01 -40.90 -12.21
C THR A 569 12.05 -40.13 -10.88
N ALA A 570 12.77 -39.00 -10.88
CA ALA A 570 13.07 -38.10 -9.77
C ALA A 570 11.85 -37.36 -9.15
N ASP A 571 10.78 -38.10 -8.85
CA ASP A 571 9.62 -37.67 -8.07
C ASP A 571 9.59 -38.27 -6.65
N GLU A 572 10.59 -39.06 -6.30
CA GLU A 572 10.70 -39.66 -4.97
C GLU A 572 11.67 -38.88 -4.12
N LEU A 573 11.20 -37.76 -3.55
CA LEU A 573 11.65 -37.20 -2.26
C LEU A 573 10.79 -35.98 -1.92
N ASN A 574 9.48 -36.20 -1.76
CA ASN A 574 8.66 -35.34 -0.90
C ASN A 574 7.39 -36.09 -0.46
N ALA A 575 7.38 -36.55 0.80
CA ALA A 575 6.24 -37.27 1.39
C ALA A 575 4.95 -36.42 1.41
N PHE A 576 5.09 -35.09 1.37
CA PHE A 576 3.99 -34.14 1.27
C PHE A 576 3.32 -34.14 -0.12
N ARG A 577 4.12 -34.18 -1.21
CA ARG A 577 3.58 -34.21 -2.59
C ARG A 577 2.77 -35.47 -2.87
N LYS A 578 3.19 -36.63 -2.34
CA LYS A 578 2.45 -37.89 -2.48
C LYS A 578 1.06 -37.82 -1.84
N ARG A 579 0.93 -37.15 -0.69
CA ARG A 579 -0.36 -36.94 -0.01
C ARG A 579 -1.23 -35.90 -0.71
N TYR A 580 -0.63 -34.84 -1.24
CA TYR A 580 -1.34 -33.75 -1.91
C TYR A 580 -2.00 -34.18 -3.25
N PHE A 581 -1.35 -35.06 -4.02
CA PHE A 581 -1.87 -35.48 -5.34
C PHE A 581 -2.70 -36.77 -5.33
N GLN A 582 -2.80 -37.48 -4.19
CA GLN A 582 -3.68 -38.64 -4.06
C GLN A 582 -5.17 -38.26 -3.96
N GLY A 583 -5.49 -37.03 -3.57
CA GLY A 583 -6.87 -36.54 -3.46
C GLY A 583 -7.54 -36.12 -4.77
N PHE A 584 -6.81 -36.07 -5.90
CA PHE A 584 -7.35 -35.66 -7.21
C PHE A 584 -7.74 -36.82 -8.13
N ARG A 585 -7.75 -38.06 -7.64
CA ARG A 585 -8.03 -39.26 -8.44
C ARG A 585 -9.31 -40.02 -8.10
N GLU A 586 -10.12 -39.50 -7.18
CA GLU A 586 -11.44 -40.03 -6.86
C GLU A 586 -12.48 -38.90 -6.78
N VAL A 587 -12.83 -38.31 -7.94
CA VAL A 587 -14.18 -37.83 -8.34
C VAL A 587 -14.29 -37.96 -9.85
#